data_AF-M0ZXE0-F1
#
_entry.id   AF-M0ZXE0-F1
#
_cell.length_a   1.000
_cell.length_b   1.000
_cell.length_c   1.000
_cell.angle_alpha   90.00
_cell.angle_beta   90.00
_cell.angle_gamma   90.00
#
_symmetry.space_group_name_H-M   'P 1'
#
loop_
_entity.id
_entity.type
_entity.pdbx_description
1 polymer ?
#
loop_
_entity_poly.entity_id
_entity_poly.type
_entity_poly.pdbx_seq_one_letter_code
_entity_poly.pdbx_strand_id
1 'polypeptide(L)'
;MVQDPDTGKMRNVMYKGFTSELFVPYMDPSDAWYFKTYIDAGEYGFGLQAMPLDPLNDCPRNAYYMDGVFVAADGTPYVRSNMICVFERYAGDIGWRHAECPITGFPIREVRPKVTLVVRMAASVGNYDYIVDWEFQNDGLIRPKVGLSGILMVKGSPYVNMNQVNQNEYLYGTLLAENIIGIIHDHYVTFHLDMDIDGPSNNSFVKVNLQKEMTSPGESPRRSYLKAVRNVAKTEKDAQIKLKTI
;
A
#
# COMPACT_ATOMS: atom_id res chain seq x y z
N MET A 1 -16.04 -10.40 -5.54
CA MET A 1 -17.00 -11.10 -4.65
C MET A 1 -16.26 -12.05 -3.73
N VAL A 2 -16.80 -12.34 -2.55
CA VAL A 2 -16.29 -13.34 -1.61
C VAL A 2 -17.45 -14.28 -1.25
N GLN A 3 -17.16 -15.57 -1.08
CA GLN A 3 -18.17 -16.53 -0.61
C GLN A 3 -18.31 -16.45 0.91
N ASP A 4 -19.54 -16.21 1.37
CA ASP A 4 -19.88 -16.26 2.78
C ASP A 4 -19.87 -17.73 3.26
N PRO A 5 -19.05 -18.10 4.26
CA PRO A 5 -18.85 -19.49 4.65
C PRO A 5 -20.05 -20.10 5.37
N ASP A 6 -20.89 -19.27 6.01
CA ASP A 6 -22.05 -19.75 6.77
C ASP A 6 -23.24 -20.01 5.85
N THR A 7 -23.43 -19.14 4.86
CA THR A 7 -24.60 -19.18 3.96
C THR A 7 -24.28 -19.75 2.58
N GLY A 8 -23.00 -19.89 2.22
CA GLY A 8 -22.53 -20.30 0.90
C GLY A 8 -22.75 -19.26 -0.21
N LYS A 9 -23.33 -18.09 0.11
CA LYS A 9 -23.70 -17.06 -0.87
C LYS A 9 -22.50 -16.23 -1.29
N MET A 10 -22.44 -15.86 -2.56
CA MET A 10 -21.47 -14.88 -3.06
C MET A 10 -21.92 -13.47 -2.67
N ARG A 11 -21.02 -12.69 -2.07
CA ARG A 11 -21.26 -11.31 -1.64
C ARG A 11 -20.29 -10.34 -2.31
N ASN A 12 -20.80 -9.20 -2.73
CA ASN A 12 -19.97 -8.15 -3.33
C ASN A 12 -19.14 -7.44 -2.24
N VAL A 13 -17.94 -7.02 -2.62
CA VAL A 13 -17.00 -6.30 -1.73
C VAL A 13 -16.37 -5.14 -2.50
N MET A 14 -15.72 -5.44 -3.61
CA MET A 14 -15.08 -4.47 -4.48
C MET A 14 -15.35 -4.89 -5.94
N TYR A 15 -15.82 -3.95 -6.74
CA TYR A 15 -16.03 -4.13 -8.18
C TYR A 15 -14.71 -3.99 -8.93
N LYS A 16 -13.93 -2.94 -8.61
CA LYS A 16 -12.65 -2.67 -9.27
C LYS A 16 -11.65 -2.02 -8.31
N GLY A 17 -10.42 -2.54 -8.29
CA GLY A 17 -9.32 -1.99 -7.51
C GLY A 17 -8.05 -1.92 -8.35
N PHE A 18 -7.38 -0.78 -8.42
CA PHE A 18 -6.09 -0.64 -9.11
C PHE A 18 -5.31 0.58 -8.61
N THR A 19 -3.99 0.56 -8.83
CA THR A 19 -3.14 1.75 -8.68
C THR A 19 -3.48 2.74 -9.79
N SER A 20 -4.08 3.87 -9.43
CA SER A 20 -4.52 4.87 -10.39
C SER A 20 -3.40 5.78 -10.85
N GLU A 21 -2.51 6.18 -9.94
CA GLU A 21 -1.40 7.09 -10.26
C GLU A 21 -0.30 7.02 -9.20
N LEU A 22 0.93 7.36 -9.61
CA LEU A 22 2.06 7.62 -8.75
C LEU A 22 2.61 9.02 -9.03
N PHE A 23 2.92 9.77 -7.98
CA PHE A 23 3.49 11.11 -8.10
C PHE A 23 4.81 11.19 -7.31
N VAL A 24 5.90 11.52 -8.01
CA VAL A 24 7.27 11.52 -7.46
C VAL A 24 7.93 12.90 -7.62
N PRO A 25 7.63 13.86 -6.73
CA PRO A 25 8.23 15.19 -6.75
C PRO A 25 9.60 15.24 -6.08
N TYR A 26 10.60 15.76 -6.79
CA TYR A 26 11.91 16.08 -6.25
C TYR A 26 11.96 17.49 -5.63
N MET A 27 12.75 17.65 -4.56
CA MET A 27 12.78 18.87 -3.74
C MET A 27 13.99 19.79 -4.00
N ASP A 28 14.69 19.61 -5.12
CA ASP A 28 15.80 20.49 -5.55
C ASP A 28 15.28 21.54 -6.56
N PRO A 29 15.30 22.85 -6.22
CA PRO A 29 14.78 23.92 -7.06
C PRO A 29 15.74 24.38 -8.17
N SER A 30 16.93 23.80 -8.30
CA SER A 30 17.89 24.18 -9.34
C SER A 30 17.41 23.77 -10.74
N ASP A 31 17.97 24.42 -11.76
CA ASP A 31 17.58 24.26 -13.17
C ASP A 31 17.55 22.81 -13.67
N ALA A 32 18.36 21.92 -13.08
CA ALA A 32 18.43 20.51 -13.45
C ALA A 32 17.37 19.62 -12.77
N TRP A 33 16.62 20.14 -11.79
CA TRP A 33 15.75 19.34 -10.92
C TRP A 33 14.34 19.91 -10.71
N TYR A 34 14.13 21.22 -10.82
CA TYR A 34 12.84 21.86 -10.45
C TYR A 34 11.62 21.28 -11.19
N PHE A 35 11.81 20.71 -12.37
CA PHE A 35 10.75 20.13 -13.20
C PHE A 35 10.56 18.63 -12.99
N LYS A 36 11.40 17.97 -12.17
CA LYS A 36 11.34 16.52 -11.95
C LYS A 36 10.24 16.18 -10.94
N THR A 37 9.03 16.03 -11.45
CA THR A 37 7.85 15.68 -10.66
C THR A 37 7.04 14.63 -11.40
N TYR A 38 7.57 13.41 -11.46
CA TYR A 38 7.05 12.35 -12.33
C TYR A 38 5.61 11.96 -11.99
N ILE A 39 4.82 11.71 -13.03
CA ILE A 39 3.47 11.14 -12.94
C ILE A 39 3.52 9.78 -13.64
N ASP A 40 4.02 8.76 -12.94
CA ASP A 40 4.55 7.55 -13.57
C ASP A 40 3.51 6.81 -14.45
N ALA A 41 2.27 6.67 -13.97
CA ALA A 41 1.23 5.97 -14.71
C ALA A 41 0.75 6.79 -15.90
N GLY A 42 0.51 8.09 -15.70
CA GLY A 42 0.05 9.00 -16.75
C GLY A 42 1.08 9.30 -17.84
N GLU A 43 2.36 9.39 -17.50
CA GLU A 43 3.45 9.77 -18.43
C GLU A 43 4.09 8.56 -19.12
N TYR A 44 4.30 7.45 -18.40
CA TYR A 44 5.07 6.30 -18.89
C TYR A 44 4.25 5.01 -19.02
N GLY A 45 3.05 4.97 -18.43
CA GLY A 45 2.17 3.80 -18.41
C GLY A 45 2.64 2.74 -17.43
N PHE A 46 2.04 2.68 -16.25
CA PHE A 46 2.48 1.77 -15.17
C PHE A 46 2.45 0.28 -15.56
N GLY A 47 1.44 -0.13 -16.35
CA GLY A 47 1.38 -1.48 -16.91
C GLY A 47 2.43 -1.73 -18.02
N LEU A 48 2.75 -0.72 -18.83
CA LEU A 48 3.79 -0.84 -19.87
C LEU A 48 5.19 -0.95 -19.27
N GLN A 49 5.41 -0.30 -18.12
CA GLN A 49 6.63 -0.39 -17.33
C GLN A 49 6.68 -1.64 -16.43
N ALA A 50 5.67 -2.51 -16.49
CA ALA A 50 5.72 -3.78 -15.78
C ALA A 50 6.82 -4.68 -16.38
N MET A 51 7.57 -5.35 -15.51
CA MET A 51 8.68 -6.21 -15.89
C MET A 51 8.37 -7.68 -15.57
N PRO A 52 8.91 -8.64 -16.35
CA PRO A 52 8.84 -10.06 -16.01
C PRO A 52 9.44 -10.33 -14.63
N LEU A 53 8.71 -11.06 -13.80
CA LEU A 53 9.11 -11.44 -12.45
C LEU A 53 10.11 -12.60 -12.50
N ASP A 54 11.20 -12.50 -11.76
CA ASP A 54 12.24 -13.52 -11.67
C ASP A 54 11.84 -14.64 -10.69
N PRO A 55 11.71 -15.90 -11.16
CA PRO A 55 11.36 -17.02 -10.30
C PRO A 55 12.29 -17.22 -9.11
N LEU A 56 11.70 -17.51 -7.94
CA LEU A 56 12.38 -17.71 -6.66
C LEU A 56 12.99 -16.44 -6.01
N ASN A 57 13.18 -15.37 -6.77
CA ASN A 57 13.69 -14.10 -6.27
C ASN A 57 12.52 -13.12 -6.00
N ASP A 58 11.71 -12.85 -7.02
CA ASP A 58 10.55 -11.94 -6.89
C ASP A 58 9.32 -12.64 -6.30
N CYS A 59 9.17 -13.95 -6.52
CA CYS A 59 8.06 -14.72 -5.95
C CYS A 59 8.54 -16.09 -5.43
N PRO A 60 7.88 -16.64 -4.39
CA PRO A 60 8.29 -17.89 -3.78
C PRO A 60 8.07 -19.08 -4.71
N ARG A 61 8.69 -20.22 -4.36
CA ARG A 61 8.64 -21.47 -5.14
C ARG A 61 7.23 -21.96 -5.48
N ASN A 62 6.25 -21.71 -4.62
CA ASN A 62 4.86 -22.13 -4.81
C ASN A 62 4.04 -21.13 -5.64
N ALA A 63 4.68 -20.15 -6.29
CA ALA A 63 3.99 -19.19 -7.12
C ALA A 63 3.58 -19.77 -8.48
N TYR A 64 2.36 -19.41 -8.88
CA TYR A 64 1.87 -19.58 -10.23
C TYR A 64 2.08 -18.27 -11.00
N TYR A 65 2.58 -18.35 -12.23
CA TYR A 65 2.88 -17.19 -13.06
C TYR A 65 1.83 -17.03 -14.17
N MET A 66 1.53 -15.77 -14.49
CA MET A 66 0.61 -15.39 -15.54
C MET A 66 1.32 -14.45 -16.51
N ASP A 67 1.15 -14.73 -17.80
CA ASP A 67 1.67 -13.92 -18.88
C ASP A 67 0.78 -12.70 -19.14
N GLY A 68 1.36 -11.63 -19.65
CA GLY A 68 0.65 -10.41 -20.05
C GLY A 68 0.68 -10.20 -21.56
N VAL A 69 -0.42 -9.72 -22.13
CA VAL A 69 -0.50 -9.29 -23.52
C VAL A 69 -0.42 -7.77 -23.57
N PHE A 70 0.50 -7.26 -24.37
CA PHE A 70 0.79 -5.84 -24.54
C PHE A 70 0.67 -5.44 -26.01
N VAL A 71 0.73 -4.14 -26.26
CA VAL A 71 0.64 -3.55 -27.60
C VAL A 71 1.85 -2.67 -27.82
N ALA A 72 2.60 -2.91 -28.89
CA ALA A 72 3.74 -2.10 -29.29
C ALA A 72 3.30 -0.75 -29.88
N ALA A 73 4.24 0.19 -30.05
CA ALA A 73 3.93 1.53 -30.54
C ALA A 73 3.29 1.55 -31.95
N ASP A 74 3.53 0.51 -32.76
CA ASP A 74 2.93 0.31 -34.08
C ASP A 74 1.56 -0.42 -34.04
N GLY A 75 1.07 -0.75 -32.85
CA GLY A 75 -0.17 -1.51 -32.65
C GLY A 75 0.01 -3.03 -32.64
N THR A 76 1.22 -3.54 -32.84
CA THR A 76 1.46 -4.99 -32.87
C THR A 76 1.29 -5.60 -31.46
N PRO A 77 0.42 -6.61 -31.27
CA PRO A 77 0.30 -7.29 -29.99
C PRO A 77 1.50 -8.20 -29.73
N TYR A 78 2.00 -8.21 -28.50
CA TYR A 78 3.06 -9.12 -28.06
C TYR A 78 2.81 -9.65 -26.65
N VAL A 79 3.30 -10.86 -26.38
CA VAL A 79 3.18 -11.51 -25.07
C VAL A 79 4.49 -11.36 -24.31
N ARG A 80 4.41 -11.02 -23.03
CA ARG A 80 5.54 -11.16 -22.08
C ARG A 80 5.18 -12.17 -21.01
N SER A 81 6.12 -13.05 -20.72
CA SER A 81 5.91 -14.07 -19.70
C SER A 81 6.14 -13.54 -18.29
N ASN A 82 5.53 -14.21 -17.31
CA ASN A 82 5.76 -13.97 -15.87
C ASN A 82 5.46 -12.54 -15.40
N MET A 83 4.40 -11.91 -15.93
CA MET A 83 4.07 -10.51 -15.58
C MET A 83 3.36 -10.37 -14.23
N ILE A 84 2.63 -11.41 -13.83
CA ILE A 84 1.95 -11.49 -12.54
C ILE A 84 2.29 -12.83 -11.91
N CYS A 85 2.50 -12.87 -10.61
CA CYS A 85 2.58 -14.11 -9.87
C CYS A 85 1.51 -14.17 -8.78
N VAL A 86 0.98 -15.36 -8.54
CA VAL A 86 -0.06 -15.64 -7.54
C VAL A 86 0.44 -16.74 -6.62
N PHE A 87 0.46 -16.49 -5.32
CA PHE A 87 0.99 -17.46 -4.36
C PHE A 87 0.33 -17.36 -2.98
N GLU A 88 0.30 -18.48 -2.27
CA GLU A 88 0.00 -18.49 -0.85
C GLU A 88 1.25 -18.11 -0.04
N ARG A 89 1.10 -17.21 0.92
CA ARG A 89 2.17 -16.81 1.83
C ARG A 89 1.94 -17.36 3.23
N TYR A 90 2.97 -18.04 3.73
CA TYR A 90 3.09 -18.54 5.09
C TYR A 90 4.16 -17.72 5.83
N ALA A 91 3.77 -16.58 6.42
CA ALA A 91 4.71 -15.64 7.05
C ALA A 91 4.98 -15.92 8.54
N GLY A 92 4.44 -17.03 9.09
CA GLY A 92 4.47 -17.29 10.53
C GLY A 92 3.49 -16.45 11.35
N ASP A 93 2.68 -15.62 10.68
CA ASP A 93 1.63 -14.84 11.30
C ASP A 93 0.54 -15.74 11.91
N ILE A 94 0.00 -15.31 13.05
CA ILE A 94 -1.09 -16.00 13.74
C ILE A 94 -2.42 -15.44 13.24
N GLY A 95 -3.30 -16.31 12.76
CA GLY A 95 -4.66 -15.94 12.34
C GLY A 95 -5.50 -15.58 13.55
N TRP A 96 -5.55 -16.49 14.51
CA TRP A 96 -6.05 -16.22 15.86
C TRP A 96 -5.51 -17.26 16.84
N ARG A 97 -5.53 -16.91 18.13
CA ARG A 97 -5.15 -17.81 19.20
C ARG A 97 -5.89 -17.50 20.49
N HIS A 98 -6.17 -18.54 21.27
CA HIS A 98 -6.60 -18.40 22.65
C HIS A 98 -5.98 -19.51 23.51
N ALA A 99 -5.65 -19.17 24.75
CA ALA A 99 -5.25 -20.12 25.77
C ALA A 99 -6.05 -19.80 27.01
N GLU A 100 -6.81 -20.77 27.47
CA GLU A 100 -7.67 -20.62 28.65
C GLU A 100 -6.80 -20.47 29.90
N CYS A 101 -7.29 -19.69 30.85
CA CYS A 101 -6.58 -19.43 32.08
C CYS A 101 -6.41 -20.74 32.89
N PRO A 102 -5.21 -21.01 33.45
CA PRO A 102 -4.99 -22.17 34.30
C PRO A 102 -5.94 -22.27 35.50
N ILE A 103 -6.53 -21.15 35.94
CA ILE A 103 -7.50 -21.09 37.06
C ILE A 103 -8.73 -21.96 36.77
N THR A 104 -9.11 -22.13 35.51
CA THR A 104 -10.26 -22.96 35.13
C THR A 104 -9.99 -24.47 35.28
N GLY A 105 -8.71 -24.87 35.41
CA GLY A 105 -8.30 -26.27 35.42
C GLY A 105 -8.38 -26.97 34.06
N PHE A 106 -8.85 -26.29 33.00
CA PHE A 106 -8.96 -26.86 31.67
C PHE A 106 -7.71 -26.54 30.82
N PRO A 107 -7.02 -27.54 30.24
CA PRO A 107 -5.86 -27.32 29.37
C PRO A 107 -6.29 -26.94 27.95
N ILE A 108 -7.14 -25.92 27.80
CA ILE A 108 -7.64 -25.48 26.50
C ILE A 108 -6.65 -24.49 25.88
N ARG A 109 -6.10 -24.85 24.72
CA ARG A 109 -5.28 -23.98 23.89
C ARG A 109 -5.56 -24.27 22.43
N GLU A 110 -5.93 -23.23 21.68
CA GLU A 110 -6.24 -23.33 20.26
C GLU A 110 -5.54 -22.18 19.52
N VAL A 111 -4.86 -22.51 18.42
CA VAL A 111 -4.09 -21.58 17.60
C VAL A 111 -4.31 -21.93 16.14
N ARG A 112 -4.55 -20.92 15.30
CA ARG A 112 -4.64 -21.11 13.85
C ARG A 112 -3.65 -20.20 13.11
N PRO A 113 -2.89 -20.74 12.15
CA PRO A 113 -1.97 -19.94 11.36
C PRO A 113 -2.72 -19.03 10.40
N LYS A 114 -2.09 -17.91 10.04
CA LYS A 114 -2.55 -17.02 9.00
C LYS A 114 -1.92 -17.40 7.68
N VAL A 115 -2.76 -17.65 6.68
CA VAL A 115 -2.36 -17.85 5.29
C VAL A 115 -3.03 -16.77 4.46
N THR A 116 -2.28 -16.14 3.56
CA THR A 116 -2.78 -15.07 2.70
C THR A 116 -2.48 -15.38 1.24
N LEU A 117 -3.43 -15.16 0.35
CA LEU A 117 -3.20 -15.23 -1.10
C LEU A 117 -2.65 -13.88 -1.58
N VAL A 118 -1.51 -13.88 -2.24
CA VAL A 118 -0.86 -12.68 -2.77
C VAL A 118 -0.88 -12.72 -4.29
N VAL A 119 -1.35 -11.63 -4.90
CA VAL A 119 -1.21 -11.36 -6.33
C VAL A 119 -0.23 -10.22 -6.48
N ARG A 120 0.91 -10.50 -7.13
CA ARG A 120 2.04 -9.57 -7.23
C ARG A 120 2.32 -9.21 -8.68
N MET A 121 2.63 -7.94 -8.90
CA MET A 121 3.32 -7.43 -10.09
C MET A 121 4.49 -6.54 -9.67
N ALA A 122 5.47 -6.35 -10.54
CA ALA A 122 6.53 -5.37 -10.37
C ALA A 122 6.60 -4.47 -11.61
N ALA A 123 6.80 -3.17 -11.39
CA ALA A 123 7.01 -2.19 -12.45
C ALA A 123 8.27 -1.37 -12.19
N SER A 124 9.08 -1.21 -13.22
CA SER A 124 10.34 -0.47 -13.16
C SER A 124 10.19 0.80 -13.99
N VAL A 125 10.04 1.95 -13.32
CA VAL A 125 9.88 3.25 -13.98
C VAL A 125 11.19 4.01 -13.84
N GLY A 126 11.98 4.01 -14.92
CA GLY A 126 13.30 4.61 -14.92
C GLY A 126 14.22 3.93 -13.91
N ASN A 127 14.54 4.64 -12.82
CA ASN A 127 15.48 4.17 -11.80
C ASN A 127 14.80 3.47 -10.60
N TYR A 128 13.48 3.50 -10.47
CA TYR A 128 12.77 2.90 -9.33
C TYR A 128 11.97 1.66 -9.69
N ASP A 129 11.91 0.73 -8.75
CA ASP A 129 11.13 -0.50 -8.82
C ASP A 129 9.99 -0.45 -7.81
N TYR A 130 8.76 -0.62 -8.31
CA TYR A 130 7.53 -0.68 -7.54
C TYR A 130 6.99 -2.10 -7.50
N ILE A 131 6.92 -2.69 -6.31
CA ILE A 131 6.35 -4.02 -6.09
C ILE A 131 4.93 -3.85 -5.57
N VAL A 132 3.92 -4.18 -6.38
CA VAL A 132 2.51 -4.03 -6.01
C VAL A 132 1.92 -5.39 -5.66
N ASP A 133 1.53 -5.54 -4.39
CA ASP A 133 0.88 -6.74 -3.86
C ASP A 133 -0.58 -6.45 -3.54
N TRP A 134 -1.47 -7.32 -4.02
CA TRP A 134 -2.82 -7.46 -3.50
C TRP A 134 -2.90 -8.71 -2.64
N GLU A 135 -3.01 -8.53 -1.32
CA GLU A 135 -3.11 -9.63 -0.38
C GLU A 135 -4.56 -9.86 0.06
N PHE A 136 -5.05 -11.08 -0.14
CA PHE A 136 -6.37 -11.52 0.28
C PHE A 136 -6.24 -12.47 1.47
N GLN A 137 -7.07 -12.25 2.49
CA GLN A 137 -7.01 -12.96 3.76
C GLN A 137 -8.30 -13.71 4.01
N ASN A 138 -8.20 -14.86 4.68
CA ASN A 138 -9.36 -15.71 4.99
C ASN A 138 -10.35 -15.06 5.96
N ASP A 139 -9.97 -14.00 6.66
CA ASP A 139 -10.85 -13.18 7.50
C ASP A 139 -11.59 -12.08 6.70
N GLY A 140 -11.46 -12.07 5.37
CA GLY A 140 -12.13 -11.14 4.47
C GLY A 140 -11.34 -9.85 4.19
N LEU A 141 -10.15 -9.70 4.77
CA LEU A 141 -9.35 -8.49 4.65
C LEU A 141 -8.57 -8.46 3.32
N ILE A 142 -8.64 -7.34 2.60
CA ILE A 142 -7.86 -7.07 1.38
C ILE A 142 -6.79 -6.02 1.72
N ARG A 143 -5.50 -6.32 1.50
CA ARG A 143 -4.38 -5.38 1.70
C ARG A 143 -3.67 -5.09 0.39
N PRO A 144 -3.92 -3.96 -0.26
CA PRO A 144 -2.99 -3.43 -1.24
C PRO A 144 -1.71 -2.98 -0.52
N LYS A 145 -0.55 -3.34 -1.05
CA LYS A 145 0.76 -2.87 -0.58
C LYS A 145 1.62 -2.46 -1.76
N VAL A 146 2.49 -1.49 -1.51
CA VAL A 146 3.53 -1.08 -2.46
C VAL A 146 4.87 -1.15 -1.75
N GLY A 147 5.78 -1.96 -2.26
CA GLY A 147 7.19 -1.96 -1.91
C GLY A 147 7.97 -1.06 -2.87
N LEU A 148 9.01 -0.41 -2.37
CA LEU A 148 9.92 0.43 -3.16
C LEU A 148 11.33 -0.17 -3.12
N SER A 149 11.95 -0.26 -4.29
CA SER A 149 13.36 -0.62 -4.47
C SER A 149 13.95 0.14 -5.66
N GLY A 150 15.06 -0.34 -6.20
CA GLY A 150 15.77 0.26 -7.33
C GLY A 150 16.94 1.14 -6.90
N ILE A 151 17.24 2.15 -7.70
CA ILE A 151 18.43 2.99 -7.60
C ILE A 151 18.00 4.45 -7.39
N LEU A 152 18.62 5.13 -6.44
CA LEU A 152 18.36 6.55 -6.23
C LEU A 152 18.77 7.37 -7.47
N MET A 153 17.92 8.33 -7.85
CA MET A 153 18.36 9.37 -8.77
C MET A 153 19.24 10.36 -8.00
N VAL A 154 20.48 10.52 -8.46
CA VAL A 154 21.51 11.27 -7.74
C VAL A 154 21.94 12.54 -8.46
N LYS A 155 22.37 13.52 -7.67
CA LYS A 155 23.01 14.75 -8.12
C LYS A 155 24.52 14.63 -7.90
N GLY A 156 25.28 14.90 -8.97
CA GLY A 156 26.74 15.02 -8.88
C GLY A 156 27.14 16.22 -8.03
N SER A 157 28.19 16.06 -7.23
CA SER A 157 28.68 17.07 -6.30
C SER A 157 30.22 17.08 -6.27
N PRO A 158 30.88 18.23 -6.05
CA PRO A 158 32.31 18.25 -5.80
C PRO A 158 32.69 17.69 -4.41
N TYR A 159 31.72 17.48 -3.51
CA TYR A 159 31.99 17.09 -2.13
C TYR A 159 32.29 15.59 -2.02
N VAL A 160 33.38 15.25 -1.33
CA VAL A 160 33.70 13.87 -0.92
C VAL A 160 33.30 13.60 0.54
N ASN A 161 33.12 14.65 1.36
CA ASN A 161 32.69 14.51 2.75
C ASN A 161 31.90 15.74 3.23
N MET A 162 31.04 15.54 4.23
CA MET A 162 30.19 16.60 4.80
C MET A 162 30.98 17.78 5.39
N ASN A 163 32.23 17.60 5.80
CA ASN A 163 33.07 18.70 6.30
C ASN A 163 33.45 19.73 5.21
N GLN A 164 33.28 19.41 3.92
CA GLN A 164 33.52 20.32 2.80
C GLN A 164 32.30 21.17 2.45
N VAL A 165 31.13 20.81 2.98
CA VAL A 165 29.87 21.50 2.72
C VAL A 165 29.82 22.74 3.62
N ASN A 166 29.57 23.91 3.01
CA ASN A 166 29.42 25.13 3.79
C ASN A 166 28.20 25.03 4.71
N GLN A 167 28.29 25.56 5.94
CA GLN A 167 27.17 25.51 6.90
C GLN A 167 25.89 26.19 6.40
N ASN A 168 26.01 27.17 5.49
CA ASN A 168 24.89 27.89 4.91
C ASN A 168 24.37 27.26 3.61
N GLU A 169 24.98 26.17 3.14
CA GLU A 169 24.61 25.49 1.91
C GLU A 169 23.68 24.32 2.22
N TYR A 170 22.49 24.36 1.63
CA TYR A 170 21.54 23.26 1.70
C TYR A 170 21.60 22.43 0.43
N LEU A 171 21.96 21.15 0.56
CA LEU A 171 22.17 20.24 -0.57
C LEU A 171 20.88 19.70 -1.21
N TYR A 172 19.71 20.04 -0.64
CA TYR A 172 18.39 19.50 -1.02
C TYR A 172 18.32 17.96 -0.92
N GLY A 173 19.24 17.37 -0.17
CA GLY A 173 19.56 15.95 -0.22
C GLY A 173 20.58 15.55 0.84
N THR A 174 20.95 14.27 0.83
CA THR A 174 22.02 13.72 1.66
C THR A 174 23.22 13.35 0.79
N LEU A 175 24.43 13.68 1.22
CA LEU A 175 25.66 13.17 0.59
C LEU A 175 25.80 11.68 0.94
N LEU A 176 25.47 10.81 -0.01
CA LEU A 176 25.39 9.36 0.19
C LEU A 176 26.76 8.69 0.07
N ALA A 177 27.56 9.20 -0.85
CA ALA A 177 28.90 8.74 -1.15
C ALA A 177 29.73 9.90 -1.70
N GLU A 178 31.01 9.66 -1.94
CA GLU A 178 31.89 10.63 -2.59
C GLU A 178 31.24 11.13 -3.89
N ASN A 179 31.07 12.45 -3.99
CA ASN A 179 30.52 13.16 -5.14
C ASN A 179 29.03 12.88 -5.45
N ILE A 180 28.29 12.20 -4.57
CA ILE A 180 26.93 11.72 -4.85
C ILE A 180 25.95 12.21 -3.78
N ILE A 181 25.03 13.08 -4.19
CA ILE A 181 23.92 13.54 -3.35
C ILE A 181 22.63 12.81 -3.77
N GLY A 182 21.97 12.15 -2.82
CA GLY A 182 20.60 11.67 -2.98
C GLY A 182 19.62 12.79 -2.68
N ILE A 183 18.93 13.28 -3.70
CA ILE A 183 17.97 14.38 -3.56
C ILE A 183 16.72 13.90 -2.84
N ILE A 184 16.22 14.70 -1.91
CA ILE A 184 14.97 14.44 -1.19
C ILE A 184 13.81 14.47 -2.20
N HIS A 185 12.93 13.49 -2.10
CA HIS A 185 11.74 13.36 -2.91
C HIS A 185 10.70 12.52 -2.15
N ASP A 186 9.45 12.60 -2.58
CA ASP A 186 8.36 11.79 -2.07
C ASP A 186 7.94 10.73 -3.09
N HIS A 187 7.28 9.66 -2.63
CA HIS A 187 6.50 8.77 -3.48
C HIS A 187 5.05 8.75 -3.00
N TYR A 188 4.16 9.39 -3.75
CA TYR A 188 2.72 9.31 -3.51
C TYR A 188 2.12 8.23 -4.41
N VAL A 189 1.33 7.33 -3.84
CA VAL A 189 0.61 6.31 -4.60
C VAL A 189 -0.89 6.47 -4.36
N THR A 190 -1.67 6.56 -5.44
CA THR A 190 -3.11 6.69 -5.40
C THR A 190 -3.77 5.41 -5.87
N PHE A 191 -4.71 4.89 -5.10
CA PHE A 191 -5.54 3.74 -5.49
C PHE A 191 -6.95 4.19 -5.84
N HIS A 192 -7.49 3.62 -6.91
CA HIS A 192 -8.92 3.66 -7.18
C HIS A 192 -9.55 2.38 -6.63
N LEU A 193 -10.49 2.52 -5.70
CA LEU A 193 -11.17 1.42 -5.01
C LEU A 193 -12.68 1.60 -5.14
N ASP A 194 -13.27 0.93 -6.11
CA ASP A 194 -14.72 0.91 -6.36
C ASP A 194 -15.36 -0.18 -5.50
N MET A 195 -15.93 0.23 -4.36
CA MET A 195 -16.44 -0.65 -3.32
C MET A 195 -17.95 -0.84 -3.45
N ASP A 196 -18.37 -2.10 -3.61
CA ASP A 196 -19.77 -2.53 -3.66
C ASP A 196 -20.06 -3.44 -2.47
N ILE A 197 -20.22 -2.88 -1.27
CA ILE A 197 -20.41 -3.66 -0.04
C ILE A 197 -21.80 -4.29 -0.03
N ASP A 198 -21.85 -5.60 -0.26
CA ASP A 198 -23.07 -6.42 -0.38
C ASP A 198 -24.03 -5.97 -1.49
N GLY A 199 -23.50 -5.26 -2.49
CA GLY A 199 -24.24 -4.73 -3.63
C GLY A 199 -23.84 -3.30 -3.97
N PRO A 200 -24.22 -2.80 -5.16
CA PRO A 200 -23.83 -1.47 -5.64
C PRO A 200 -24.70 -0.34 -5.10
N SER A 201 -25.82 -0.64 -4.44
CA SER A 201 -26.77 0.35 -3.93
C SER A 201 -26.70 0.48 -2.42
N ASN A 202 -27.20 1.61 -1.91
CA ASN A 202 -27.34 1.88 -0.47
C ASN A 202 -26.03 1.82 0.35
N ASN A 203 -24.89 1.97 -0.32
CA ASN A 203 -23.60 2.12 0.32
C ASN A 203 -23.42 3.58 0.80
N SER A 204 -22.70 3.79 1.90
CA SER A 204 -22.45 5.13 2.45
C SER A 204 -21.10 5.18 3.16
N PHE A 205 -20.38 6.29 3.02
CA PHE A 205 -19.14 6.51 3.75
C PHE A 205 -19.42 7.05 5.15
N VAL A 206 -19.08 6.27 6.18
CA VAL A 206 -19.33 6.62 7.58
C VAL A 206 -18.02 6.88 8.31
N LYS A 207 -17.88 8.10 8.84
CA LYS A 207 -16.76 8.49 9.70
C LYS A 207 -17.09 8.10 11.14
N VAL A 208 -16.19 7.35 11.78
CA VAL A 208 -16.33 6.95 13.19
C VAL A 208 -15.20 7.58 13.99
N ASN A 209 -15.53 8.57 14.81
CA ASN A 209 -14.56 9.27 15.66
C ASN A 209 -14.68 8.78 17.10
N LEU A 210 -13.55 8.47 17.74
CA LEU A 210 -13.51 8.25 19.18
C LEU A 210 -13.40 9.60 19.89
N GLN A 211 -14.39 9.92 20.72
CA GLN A 211 -14.47 11.17 21.46
C GLN A 211 -14.52 10.88 22.97
N LYS A 212 -13.85 11.72 23.76
CA LYS A 212 -13.94 11.68 25.21
C LYS A 212 -15.27 12.29 25.65
N GLU A 213 -16.07 11.55 26.40
CA GLU A 213 -17.31 12.01 27.01
C GLU A 213 -17.16 12.04 28.52
N MET A 214 -17.66 13.11 29.15
CA MET A 214 -17.64 13.27 30.60
C MET A 214 -18.87 12.59 31.19
N THR A 215 -18.68 11.90 32.32
CA THR A 215 -19.80 11.34 33.08
C THR A 215 -20.53 12.44 33.84
N SER A 216 -21.81 12.26 34.09
CA SER A 216 -22.59 13.20 34.91
C SER A 216 -22.15 13.14 36.38
N PRO A 217 -22.27 14.24 37.15
CA PRO A 217 -21.99 14.20 38.58
C PRO A 217 -22.82 13.12 39.29
N GLY A 218 -22.15 12.24 40.03
CA GLY A 218 -22.79 11.15 40.78
C GLY A 218 -23.11 9.87 39.98
N GLU A 219 -22.91 9.86 38.67
CA GLU A 219 -23.23 8.70 37.81
C GLU A 219 -22.20 7.57 37.93
N SER A 220 -20.91 7.92 38.01
CA SER A 220 -19.81 6.96 38.07
C SER A 220 -18.61 7.51 38.84
N PRO A 221 -17.83 6.65 39.51
CA PRO A 221 -16.50 7.03 40.02
C PRO A 221 -15.52 7.44 38.90
N ARG A 222 -15.74 6.95 37.68
CA ARG A 222 -14.96 7.34 36.49
C ARG A 222 -15.43 8.72 36.04
N ARG A 223 -14.49 9.64 35.79
CA ARG A 223 -14.81 11.01 35.32
C ARG A 223 -15.15 11.09 33.83
N SER A 224 -14.74 10.09 33.04
CA SER A 224 -14.94 10.09 31.60
C SER A 224 -14.83 8.69 30.99
N TYR A 225 -15.26 8.58 29.74
CA TYR A 225 -15.12 7.40 28.89
C TYR A 225 -14.92 7.82 27.42
N LEU A 226 -14.60 6.86 26.55
CA LEU A 226 -14.52 7.07 25.11
C LEU A 226 -15.82 6.60 24.46
N LYS A 227 -16.35 7.40 23.53
CA LYS A 227 -17.56 7.08 22.76
C LYS A 227 -17.26 7.17 21.27
N ALA A 228 -17.77 6.19 20.53
CA ALA A 228 -17.73 6.22 19.07
C ALA A 228 -18.87 7.09 18.54
N VAL A 229 -18.53 8.20 17.89
CA VAL A 229 -19.48 9.11 17.24
C VAL A 229 -19.45 8.87 15.73
N ARG A 230 -20.60 8.53 15.16
CA ARG A 230 -20.75 8.17 13.74
C ARG A 230 -21.35 9.33 12.95
N ASN A 231 -20.71 9.69 11.84
CA ASN A 231 -21.18 10.72 10.93
C ASN A 231 -21.14 10.21 9.49
N VAL A 232 -22.31 10.19 8.82
CA VAL A 232 -22.41 9.79 7.41
C VAL A 232 -22.05 10.98 6.52
N ALA A 233 -21.08 10.82 5.62
CA ALA A 233 -20.74 11.84 4.62
C ALA A 233 -21.94 12.04 3.67
N LYS A 234 -22.33 13.30 3.44
CA LYS A 234 -23.48 13.63 2.57
C LYS A 234 -23.03 14.12 1.19
N THR A 235 -21.81 14.64 1.13
CA THR A 235 -21.17 15.13 -0.09
C THR A 235 -19.77 14.54 -0.23
N GLU A 236 -19.20 14.60 -1.42
CA GLU A 236 -17.81 14.19 -1.68
C GLU A 236 -16.83 15.00 -0.81
N LYS A 237 -17.11 16.29 -0.60
CA LYS A 237 -16.30 17.15 0.27
C LYS A 237 -16.26 16.65 1.72
N ASP A 238 -17.36 16.10 2.23
CA ASP A 238 -17.40 15.53 3.59
C ASP A 238 -16.55 14.25 3.72
N ALA A 239 -16.28 13.58 2.60
CA ALA A 239 -15.49 12.36 2.51
C ALA A 239 -14.00 12.62 2.24
N GLN A 240 -13.57 13.88 2.11
CA GLN A 240 -12.14 14.23 2.06
C GLN A 240 -11.55 14.15 3.47
N ILE A 241 -10.71 13.15 3.71
CA ILE A 241 -10.14 12.88 5.04
C ILE A 241 -8.63 13.09 5.02
N LYS A 242 -8.17 14.01 5.88
CA LYS A 242 -6.77 14.06 6.29
C LYS A 242 -6.60 13.14 7.48
N LEU A 243 -6.06 11.94 7.23
CA LEU A 243 -5.64 11.07 8.32
C LEU A 243 -4.52 11.77 9.08
N LYS A 244 -4.70 11.94 10.40
CA LYS A 244 -3.61 12.38 11.26
C LYS A 244 -2.74 11.15 11.52
N THR A 245 -1.52 11.16 11.01
CA THR A 245 -0.49 10.25 11.48
C THR A 245 -0.29 10.53 12.97
N ILE A 246 -0.39 9.49 13.79
CA ILE A 246 -0.13 9.56 15.24
C ILE A 246 1.36 9.71 15.45
#